data_AF-A0A535IXJ8-F1
#
_entry.id   AF-A0A535IXJ8-F1
#
_cell.length_a   1.000
_cell.length_b   1.000
_cell.length_c   1.000
_cell.angle_alpha   90.00
_cell.angle_beta   90.00
_cell.angle_gamma   90.00
#
_symmetry.space_group_name_H-M   'P 1'
#
loop_
_entity.id
_entity.type
_entity.pdbx_description
1 polymer ?
#
loop_
_entity_poly.entity_id
_entity_poly.type
_entity_poly.pdbx_seq_one_letter_code
_entity_poly.pdbx_strand_id
1 'polypeptide(L)'
;MIVAGGLALWTSVAGFADFTPATAKAAIATCSATVVLTDPATLSAQAATEARALNAETTVGLAEITAEANSSIDELAAEKVDEDGAKDARAINAQLTAVVDEACQSIANLKAEYAAAITELKAESTQPNVEKQDGNQQEVDQAEKPEVENAEKPEVRSTSREGND
;
A
#
# COMPACT_ATOMS: atom_id res chain seq x y z
N MET A 1 1.83 4.49 27.27
CA MET A 1 1.91 3.22 26.54
C MET A 1 3.31 3.15 25.95
N ILE A 2 4.19 2.34 26.52
CA ILE A 2 5.58 2.24 26.08
C ILE A 2 5.58 1.29 24.88
N VAL A 3 5.68 1.84 23.68
CA VAL A 3 5.95 1.03 22.49
C VAL A 3 7.39 0.55 22.65
N ALA A 4 7.53 -0.65 23.22
CA ALA A 4 8.76 -1.43 23.17
C ALA A 4 8.97 -1.84 21.71
N GLY A 5 9.34 -0.87 20.88
CA GLY A 5 9.98 -1.11 19.61
C GLY A 5 11.31 -1.73 19.95
N GLY A 6 11.33 -3.06 20.04
CA GLY A 6 12.54 -3.84 20.14
C GLY A 6 13.38 -3.49 18.93
N LEU A 7 14.26 -2.51 19.09
CA LEU A 7 15.50 -2.40 18.36
C LEU A 7 16.12 -3.77 18.50
N ALA A 8 15.92 -4.62 17.50
CA ALA A 8 16.73 -5.79 17.28
C ALA A 8 18.12 -5.21 17.00
N LEU A 9 18.83 -4.93 18.11
CA LEU A 9 20.24 -4.64 18.14
C LEU A 9 20.86 -5.86 17.47
N TRP A 10 21.15 -5.72 16.17
CA TRP A 10 21.88 -6.70 15.41
C TRP A 10 23.11 -7.03 16.24
N THR A 11 23.09 -8.25 16.79
CA THR A 11 24.09 -8.73 17.72
C THR A 11 25.43 -8.71 16.99
N SER A 12 26.23 -7.71 17.35
CA SER A 12 27.69 -7.66 17.31
C SER A 12 28.33 -8.59 16.29
N VAL A 13 28.64 -8.06 15.11
CA VAL A 13 29.57 -8.73 14.19
C VAL A 13 30.93 -8.75 14.88
N ALA A 14 31.31 -9.94 15.34
CA ALA A 14 32.65 -10.23 15.82
C ALA A 14 33.65 -9.97 14.68
N GLY A 15 34.56 -9.02 14.89
CA GLY A 15 35.72 -8.81 14.04
C GLY A 15 35.44 -7.99 12.78
N PHE A 16 36.07 -6.82 12.69
CA PHE A 16 36.10 -5.91 11.53
C PHE A 16 36.76 -6.51 10.26
N ALA A 17 36.83 -7.84 10.12
CA ALA A 17 37.53 -8.52 9.03
C ALA A 17 36.64 -8.83 7.82
N ASP A 18 35.31 -8.95 7.97
CA ASP A 18 34.48 -9.63 6.95
C ASP A 18 33.29 -8.81 6.40
N PHE A 19 33.21 -7.49 6.61
CA PHE A 19 32.12 -6.67 6.06
C PHE A 19 32.37 -6.21 4.62
N THR A 20 32.36 -7.17 3.71
CA THR A 20 32.56 -6.97 2.26
C THR A 20 31.31 -6.43 1.55
N PRO A 21 31.45 -5.92 0.31
CA PRO A 21 30.30 -5.61 -0.56
C PRO A 21 29.31 -6.78 -0.67
N ALA A 22 29.78 -8.03 -0.80
CA ALA A 22 28.92 -9.20 -0.93
C ALA A 22 28.08 -9.44 0.34
N THR A 23 28.69 -9.32 1.52
CA THR A 23 27.98 -9.45 2.80
C THR A 23 27.00 -8.29 3.04
N ALA A 24 27.33 -7.08 2.57
CA ALA A 24 26.42 -5.93 2.63
C ALA A 24 25.16 -6.16 1.78
N LYS A 25 25.30 -6.63 0.52
CA LYS A 25 24.16 -6.98 -0.34
C LYS A 25 23.31 -8.10 0.27
N ALA A 26 23.94 -9.10 0.89
CA ALA A 26 23.23 -10.18 1.57
C ALA A 26 22.43 -9.69 2.79
N ALA A 27 22.97 -8.72 3.54
CA ALA A 27 22.25 -8.10 4.67
C ALA A 27 21.01 -7.34 4.19
N ILE A 28 21.12 -6.55 3.11
CA ILE A 28 19.97 -5.85 2.51
C ILE A 28 18.91 -6.84 2.04
N ALA A 29 19.32 -7.90 1.33
CA ALA A 29 18.39 -8.95 0.89
C ALA A 29 17.66 -9.61 2.08
N THR A 30 18.35 -9.78 3.21
CA THR A 30 17.76 -10.30 4.45
C THR A 30 16.72 -9.33 5.01
N CYS A 31 17.00 -8.03 5.03
CA CYS A 31 16.04 -6.99 5.45
C CYS A 31 14.77 -7.02 4.57
N SER A 32 14.93 -7.05 3.24
CA SER A 32 13.82 -7.13 2.27
C SER A 32 12.98 -8.40 2.45
N ALA A 33 13.62 -9.55 2.71
CA ALA A 33 12.92 -10.82 2.93
C ALA A 33 12.01 -10.83 4.17
N THR A 34 12.16 -9.87 5.10
CA THR A 34 11.26 -9.74 6.25
C THR A 34 9.91 -9.11 5.90
N VAL A 35 9.76 -8.55 4.70
CA VAL A 35 8.47 -7.99 4.24
C VAL A 35 7.59 -9.11 3.73
N VAL A 36 6.42 -9.25 4.35
CA VAL A 36 5.41 -10.25 3.97
C VAL A 36 4.18 -9.51 3.48
N LEU A 37 3.86 -9.72 2.21
CA LEU A 37 2.68 -9.14 1.59
C LEU A 37 1.42 -9.93 1.97
N THR A 38 0.32 -9.21 2.11
CA THR A 38 -1.01 -9.73 2.39
C THR A 38 -1.53 -10.48 1.17
N ASP A 39 -2.04 -11.70 1.37
CA ASP A 39 -2.77 -12.41 0.34
C ASP A 39 -4.13 -11.72 0.10
N PRO A 40 -4.37 -11.13 -1.08
CA PRO A 40 -5.62 -10.43 -1.37
C PRO A 40 -6.85 -11.35 -1.33
N ALA A 41 -6.69 -12.67 -1.50
CA ALA A 41 -7.80 -13.62 -1.41
C ALA A 41 -8.41 -13.71 0.00
N THR A 42 -7.71 -13.19 1.01
CA THR A 42 -8.19 -13.14 2.41
C THR A 42 -9.08 -11.92 2.70
N LEU A 43 -9.31 -11.04 1.71
CA LEU A 43 -10.03 -9.79 1.85
C LEU A 43 -11.34 -9.79 1.02
N SER A 44 -12.24 -8.84 1.32
CA SER A 44 -13.43 -8.58 0.50
C SER A 44 -13.02 -8.08 -0.90
N ALA A 45 -13.91 -8.14 -1.90
CA ALA A 45 -13.54 -7.85 -3.29
C ALA A 45 -12.92 -6.45 -3.53
N GLN A 46 -13.44 -5.42 -2.85
CA GLN A 46 -12.90 -4.06 -2.95
C GLN A 46 -11.55 -3.95 -2.24
N ALA A 47 -11.47 -4.39 -0.98
CA ALA A 47 -10.21 -4.43 -0.23
C ALA A 47 -9.14 -5.31 -0.89
N ALA A 48 -9.53 -6.38 -1.57
CA ALA A 48 -8.62 -7.24 -2.33
C ALA A 48 -8.01 -6.50 -3.54
N THR A 49 -8.76 -5.60 -4.17
CA THR A 49 -8.26 -4.80 -5.30
C THR A 49 -7.24 -3.77 -4.82
N GLU A 50 -7.54 -3.06 -3.73
CA GLU A 50 -6.64 -2.08 -3.13
C GLU A 50 -5.39 -2.75 -2.54
N ALA A 51 -5.52 -3.90 -1.88
CA ALA A 51 -4.38 -4.67 -1.39
C ALA A 51 -3.48 -5.17 -2.53
N ARG A 52 -4.01 -5.49 -3.72
CA ARG A 52 -3.19 -5.85 -4.88
C ARG A 52 -2.36 -4.67 -5.37
N ALA A 53 -2.95 -3.48 -5.44
CA ALA A 53 -2.23 -2.27 -5.80
C ALA A 53 -1.12 -1.96 -4.79
N LEU A 54 -1.46 -2.01 -3.49
CA LEU A 54 -0.51 -1.76 -2.41
C LEU A 54 0.63 -2.80 -2.39
N ASN A 55 0.33 -4.07 -2.65
CA ASN A 55 1.34 -5.12 -2.80
C ASN A 55 2.30 -4.84 -3.96
N ALA A 56 1.77 -4.39 -5.10
CA ALA A 56 2.57 -4.06 -6.27
C ALA A 56 3.47 -2.85 -5.99
N GLU A 57 2.93 -1.77 -5.43
CA GLU A 57 3.69 -0.58 -5.04
C GLU A 57 4.78 -0.91 -4.02
N THR A 58 4.47 -1.70 -3.00
CA THR A 58 5.46 -2.14 -2.01
C THR A 58 6.56 -2.99 -2.64
N THR A 59 6.21 -3.85 -3.60
CA THR A 59 7.20 -4.67 -4.32
C THR A 59 8.14 -3.81 -5.15
N VAL A 60 7.60 -2.79 -5.84
CA VAL A 60 8.40 -1.83 -6.61
C VAL A 60 9.30 -1.02 -5.68
N GLY A 61 8.75 -0.44 -4.61
CA GLY A 61 9.53 0.34 -3.64
C GLY A 61 10.66 -0.48 -2.99
N LEU A 62 10.42 -1.76 -2.65
CA LEU A 62 11.46 -2.65 -2.16
C LEU A 62 12.56 -2.89 -3.20
N ALA A 63 12.18 -3.07 -4.47
CA ALA A 63 13.12 -3.27 -5.56
C ALA A 63 13.97 -2.00 -5.79
N GLU A 64 13.37 -0.81 -5.72
CA GLU A 64 14.06 0.47 -5.85
C GLU A 64 15.07 0.68 -4.72
N ILE A 65 14.65 0.55 -3.45
CA ILE A 65 15.55 0.66 -2.29
C ILE A 65 16.72 -0.33 -2.42
N THR A 66 16.42 -1.58 -2.79
CA THR A 66 17.45 -2.61 -2.93
C THR A 66 18.41 -2.31 -4.09
N ALA A 67 17.90 -1.81 -5.22
CA ALA A 67 18.71 -1.47 -6.39
C ALA A 67 19.61 -0.26 -6.11
N GLU A 68 19.09 0.79 -5.49
CA GLU A 68 19.85 1.97 -5.11
C GLU A 68 20.98 1.61 -4.13
N ALA A 69 20.67 0.86 -3.07
CA ALA A 69 21.67 0.42 -2.11
C ALA A 69 22.74 -0.48 -2.75
N ASN A 70 22.35 -1.39 -3.64
CA ASN A 70 23.30 -2.22 -4.39
C ASN A 70 24.18 -1.40 -5.32
N SER A 71 23.64 -0.34 -5.96
CA SER A 71 24.41 0.58 -6.79
C SER A 71 25.46 1.30 -5.96
N SER A 72 25.09 1.85 -4.80
CA SER A 72 26.02 2.50 -3.87
C SER A 72 27.12 1.54 -3.41
N ILE A 73 26.78 0.27 -3.14
CA ILE A 73 27.77 -0.77 -2.81
C ILE A 73 28.72 -1.05 -3.98
N ASP A 74 28.21 -1.10 -5.20
CA ASP A 74 29.03 -1.34 -6.40
C ASP A 74 29.97 -0.17 -6.70
N GLU A 75 29.52 1.07 -6.48
CA GLU A 75 30.34 2.27 -6.57
C GLU A 75 31.47 2.24 -5.54
N LEU A 76 31.15 1.94 -4.27
CA LEU A 76 32.14 1.79 -3.19
C LEU A 76 33.14 0.65 -3.47
N ALA A 77 32.71 -0.42 -4.12
CA ALA A 77 33.59 -1.53 -4.51
C ALA A 77 34.49 -1.19 -5.71
N ALA A 78 34.03 -0.31 -6.61
CA ALA A 78 34.74 0.12 -7.80
C ALA A 78 35.76 1.23 -7.52
N GLU A 79 35.54 2.05 -6.50
CA GLU A 79 36.50 3.05 -6.02
C GLU A 79 37.75 2.32 -5.51
N LYS A 80 38.75 2.24 -6.40
CA LYS A 80 39.96 1.45 -6.18
C LYS A 80 40.69 1.97 -4.94
N VAL A 81 41.20 1.03 -4.15
CA VAL A 81 42.25 1.23 -3.16
C VAL A 81 43.46 1.81 -3.89
N ASP A 82 43.51 3.14 -4.03
CA ASP A 82 44.66 3.84 -4.61
C ASP A 82 45.90 3.60 -3.73
N GLU A 83 47.07 3.62 -4.37
CA GLU A 83 48.37 2.99 -4.08
C GLU A 83 48.98 3.04 -2.66
N ASP A 84 48.29 3.56 -1.64
CA ASP A 84 48.74 3.56 -0.24
C ASP A 84 48.16 2.40 0.60
N GLY A 85 47.25 1.59 0.05
CA GLY A 85 46.81 0.26 0.55
C GLY A 85 46.09 0.20 1.92
N ALA A 86 46.31 1.20 2.77
CA ALA A 86 45.81 1.34 4.13
C ALA A 86 44.84 2.53 4.28
N LYS A 87 44.68 3.37 3.25
CA LYS A 87 43.45 4.13 3.06
C LYS A 87 42.40 3.13 2.55
N ASP A 88 41.35 2.75 3.25
CA ASP A 88 41.03 2.77 4.68
C ASP A 88 39.95 1.68 4.77
N ALA A 89 40.35 0.40 4.83
CA ALA A 89 39.40 -0.71 4.85
C ALA A 89 38.35 -0.56 5.96
N ARG A 90 38.68 0.18 7.03
CA ARG A 90 37.73 0.59 8.07
C ARG A 90 36.76 1.65 7.57
N ALA A 91 37.18 2.65 6.80
CA ALA A 91 36.26 3.60 6.17
C ALA A 91 35.36 2.96 5.11
N ILE A 92 35.86 2.02 4.30
CA ILE A 92 35.02 1.27 3.36
C ILE A 92 34.00 0.43 4.13
N ASN A 93 34.44 -0.30 5.18
CA ASN A 93 33.51 -1.03 6.05
C ASN A 93 32.46 -0.11 6.67
N ALA A 94 32.86 1.06 7.18
CA ALA A 94 31.94 2.02 7.77
C ALA A 94 30.91 2.54 6.76
N GLN A 95 31.33 2.82 5.52
CA GLN A 95 30.43 3.25 4.44
C GLN A 95 29.48 2.12 4.03
N LEU A 96 29.97 0.89 3.88
CA LEU A 96 29.12 -0.26 3.61
C LEU A 96 28.10 -0.47 4.73
N THR A 97 28.50 -0.34 6.01
CA THR A 97 27.59 -0.45 7.14
C THR A 97 26.52 0.65 7.08
N ALA A 98 26.91 1.89 6.79
CA ALA A 98 25.96 2.99 6.65
C ALA A 98 24.93 2.74 5.54
N VAL A 99 25.36 2.25 4.37
CA VAL A 99 24.45 1.91 3.26
C VAL A 99 23.47 0.80 3.67
N VAL A 100 23.95 -0.24 4.36
CA VAL A 100 23.10 -1.32 4.85
C VAL A 100 22.10 -0.82 5.89
N ASP A 101 22.54 -0.01 6.86
CA ASP A 101 21.69 0.54 7.91
C ASP A 101 20.59 1.43 7.32
N GLU A 102 20.95 2.31 6.39
CA GLU A 102 20.00 3.19 5.70
C GLU A 102 18.99 2.39 4.87
N ALA A 103 19.45 1.43 4.06
CA ALA A 103 18.56 0.59 3.26
C ALA A 103 17.61 -0.24 4.13
N CYS A 104 18.13 -0.88 5.18
CA CYS A 104 17.32 -1.67 6.11
C CYS A 104 16.32 -0.80 6.89
N GLN A 105 16.69 0.43 7.26
CA GLN A 105 15.77 1.38 7.89
C GLN A 105 14.66 1.80 6.91
N SER A 106 14.99 2.12 5.66
CA SER A 106 14.01 2.44 4.61
C SER A 106 13.06 1.28 4.34
N ILE A 107 13.57 0.05 4.26
CA ILE A 107 12.75 -1.17 4.15
C ILE A 107 11.83 -1.33 5.36
N ALA A 108 12.33 -1.08 6.57
CA ALA A 108 11.53 -1.19 7.79
C ALA A 108 10.40 -0.13 7.83
N ASN A 109 10.66 1.09 7.38
CA ASN A 109 9.66 2.14 7.27
C ASN A 109 8.60 1.77 6.22
N LEU A 110 9.01 1.36 5.02
CA LEU A 110 8.09 0.90 3.97
C LEU A 110 7.21 -0.26 4.46
N LYS A 111 7.80 -1.21 5.19
CA LYS A 111 7.05 -2.31 5.83
C LYS A 111 6.04 -1.81 6.86
N ALA A 112 6.40 -0.81 7.67
CA ALA A 112 5.51 -0.24 8.67
C ALA A 112 4.33 0.50 8.02
N GLU A 113 4.60 1.30 6.99
CA GLU A 113 3.57 2.00 6.20
C GLU A 113 2.63 1.01 5.52
N TYR A 114 3.18 -0.03 4.87
CA TYR A 114 2.41 -1.11 4.29
C TYR A 114 1.50 -1.80 5.32
N ALA A 115 2.05 -2.15 6.49
CA ALA A 115 1.30 -2.82 7.55
C ALA A 115 0.18 -1.93 8.12
N ALA A 116 0.42 -0.63 8.25
CA ALA A 116 -0.59 0.34 8.67
C ALA A 116 -1.73 0.44 7.64
N ALA A 117 -1.40 0.61 6.36
CA ALA A 117 -2.38 0.69 5.28
C ALA A 117 -3.22 -0.60 5.16
N ILE A 118 -2.62 -1.78 5.28
CA ILE A 118 -3.37 -3.05 5.32
C ILE A 118 -4.29 -3.15 6.54
N THR A 119 -3.87 -2.60 7.69
CA THR A 119 -4.69 -2.61 8.90
C THR A 119 -5.92 -1.73 8.74
N GLU A 120 -5.74 -0.53 8.17
CA GLU A 120 -6.83 0.39 7.84
C GLU A 120 -7.79 -0.24 6.83
N LEU A 121 -7.27 -0.81 5.75
CA LEU A 121 -8.06 -1.48 4.72
C LEU A 121 -8.90 -2.65 5.26
N LYS A 122 -8.34 -3.43 6.20
CA LYS A 122 -9.08 -4.50 6.89
C LYS A 122 -10.17 -3.94 7.79
N ALA A 123 -9.90 -2.85 8.51
CA ALA A 123 -10.88 -2.22 9.38
C ALA A 123 -12.07 -1.68 8.58
N GLU A 124 -11.81 -0.95 7.49
CA GLU A 124 -12.84 -0.43 6.58
C GLU A 124 -13.68 -1.55 5.96
N SER A 125 -13.05 -2.65 5.55
CA SER A 125 -13.76 -3.82 5.01
C SER A 125 -14.67 -4.53 6.02
N THR A 126 -14.52 -4.28 7.33
CA THR A 126 -15.33 -4.91 8.38
C THR A 126 -16.38 -3.98 8.98
N GLN A 127 -16.32 -2.68 8.69
CA GLN A 127 -17.38 -1.77 9.10
C GLN A 127 -18.64 -2.05 8.28
N PRO A 128 -19.82 -2.18 8.91
CA PRO A 128 -21.07 -2.12 8.17
C PRO A 128 -21.08 -0.80 7.40
N ASN A 129 -21.49 -0.86 6.14
CA ASN A 129 -21.57 0.26 5.20
C ASN A 129 -22.61 1.29 5.71
N VAL A 130 -22.28 2.04 6.75
CA VAL A 130 -23.08 3.14 7.28
C VAL A 130 -22.56 4.39 6.59
N GLU A 131 -23.43 5.00 5.78
CA GLU A 131 -23.25 6.26 5.06
C GLU A 131 -22.55 6.21 3.68
N LYS A 132 -23.33 5.73 2.70
CA LYS A 132 -23.79 6.60 1.59
C LYS A 132 -25.30 6.46 1.41
N GLN A 133 -26.07 6.91 2.41
CA GLN A 133 -27.44 7.36 2.19
C GLN A 133 -27.42 8.88 2.13
N ASP A 134 -26.84 9.40 1.06
CA ASP A 134 -27.09 10.78 0.67
C ASP A 134 -28.41 10.79 -0.10
N GLY A 135 -29.44 11.34 0.56
CA GLY A 135 -30.67 11.81 -0.07
C GLY A 135 -31.55 10.75 -0.72
N ASN A 136 -32.44 10.15 0.07
CA ASN A 136 -33.81 9.97 -0.40
C ASN A 136 -34.28 11.32 -0.97
N GLN A 137 -34.36 11.46 -2.30
CA GLN A 137 -35.39 12.32 -2.86
C GLN A 137 -36.71 11.66 -2.48
N GLN A 138 -37.20 12.06 -1.31
CA GLN A 138 -38.55 11.86 -0.90
C GLN A 138 -39.41 12.64 -1.90
N GLU A 139 -39.86 11.95 -2.95
CA GLU A 139 -41.00 12.36 -3.74
C GLU A 139 -42.16 12.47 -2.76
N VAL A 140 -42.39 13.68 -2.26
CA VAL A 140 -43.51 14.01 -1.40
C VAL A 140 -44.76 13.95 -2.27
N ASP A 141 -45.30 12.74 -2.38
CA ASP A 141 -46.69 12.47 -2.71
C ASP A 141 -47.55 13.37 -1.83
N GLN A 142 -47.99 14.48 -2.43
CA GLN A 142 -48.84 15.45 -1.78
C GLN A 142 -50.25 14.86 -1.78
N ALA A 143 -50.59 14.23 -0.66
CA ALA A 143 -51.88 13.63 -0.39
C ALA A 143 -53.03 14.63 -0.64
N GLU A 144 -53.99 14.15 -1.44
CA GLU A 144 -55.41 14.48 -1.52
C GLU A 144 -55.95 15.57 -0.57
N LYS A 145 -56.64 16.55 -1.16
CA LYS A 145 -57.81 17.19 -0.55
C LYS A 145 -59.01 17.15 -1.52
N PRO A 146 -60.24 17.03 -1.01
CA PRO A 146 -61.40 16.61 -1.78
C PRO A 146 -62.27 17.76 -2.30
N GLU A 147 -63.13 17.39 -3.27
CA GLU A 147 -64.36 18.03 -3.76
C GLU A 147 -64.38 19.53 -4.09
N VAL A 148 -64.47 19.83 -5.39
CA VAL A 148 -65.52 20.76 -5.87
C VAL A 148 -66.10 20.25 -7.18
N GLU A 149 -67.37 19.84 -7.10
CA GLU A 149 -68.31 19.58 -8.17
C GLU A 149 -68.37 20.79 -9.14
N ASN A 150 -68.12 20.56 -10.43
CA ASN A 150 -68.62 21.45 -11.47
C ASN A 150 -69.12 20.62 -12.65
N ALA A 151 -70.41 20.81 -12.90
CA ALA A 151 -71.21 20.15 -13.92
C ALA A 151 -70.75 20.51 -15.33
N GLU A 152 -70.59 19.51 -16.20
CA GLU A 152 -71.43 19.31 -17.40
C GLU A 152 -70.98 18.05 -18.17
N LYS A 153 -71.95 17.17 -18.44
CA LYS A 153 -71.94 16.09 -19.43
C LYS A 153 -72.25 16.69 -20.82
N PRO A 154 -72.31 15.94 -21.95
CA PRO A 154 -71.76 14.62 -22.33
C PRO A 154 -70.99 14.77 -23.68
N GLU A 155 -70.36 13.78 -24.32
CA GLU A 155 -70.97 12.72 -25.13
C GLU A 155 -69.86 11.89 -25.82
N VAL A 156 -69.99 10.57 -25.76
CA VAL A 156 -70.00 9.63 -26.91
C VAL A 156 -68.84 9.74 -27.93
N ARG A 157 -68.00 8.70 -28.06
CA ARG A 157 -68.20 7.60 -29.03
C ARG A 157 -67.00 6.64 -29.07
N SER A 158 -67.32 5.36 -28.94
CA SER A 158 -66.47 4.19 -29.15
C SER A 158 -65.92 4.09 -30.58
N THR A 159 -64.77 3.44 -30.75
CA THR A 159 -64.41 2.37 -31.74
C THR A 159 -62.87 2.30 -31.86
N SER A 160 -62.20 1.25 -31.38
CA SER A 160 -61.86 -0.02 -32.06
C SER A 160 -61.17 0.11 -33.44
N ARG A 161 -59.86 -0.25 -33.42
CA ARG A 161 -59.23 -1.36 -34.19
C ARG A 161 -58.78 -1.16 -35.65
N GLU A 162 -57.51 -1.54 -35.89
CA GLU A 162 -56.83 -1.97 -37.15
C GLU A 162 -56.83 -0.97 -38.34
N GLY A 163 -55.78 -0.83 -39.16
CA GLY A 163 -54.61 -1.65 -39.41
C GLY A 163 -53.66 -0.95 -40.40
N ASN A 164 -52.64 -1.70 -40.78
CA ASN A 164 -51.45 -1.39 -41.57
C ASN A 164 -51.72 -1.25 -43.09
N ASP A 165 -51.01 -0.35 -43.79
CA ASP A 165 -50.33 -0.57 -45.08
C ASP A 165 -49.31 0.56 -45.34
#